data_AF-A0A9E3S7Q3-F1
#
_entry.id   AF-A0A9E3S7Q3-F1
#
_cell.length_a   1.000
_cell.length_b   1.000
_cell.length_c   1.000
_cell.angle_alpha   90.00
_cell.angle_beta   90.00
_cell.angle_gamma   90.00
#
_symmetry.space_group_name_H-M   'P 1'
#
loop_
_entity.id
_entity.type
_entity.pdbx_description
1 polymer ?
#
loop_
_entity_poly.entity_id
_entity_poly.type
_entity_poly.pdbx_seq_one_letter_code
_entity_poly.pdbx_strand_id
1 'polypeptide(L)'
;MSFRNTQELAVRYTLRIAASASILIVFLIFLFLFKEALPFVREPGLSHLLNGRWNPTSLKEVSYGIFPLVTGSLLVTTLATLLSIPFGVCGAVYIAELAGPREREVLKPFVELVAAIPSVVLGFFGLIVVAP
;
A
#
# COMPACT_ATOMS: atom_id res chain seq x y z
N MET A 1 46.45 -7.06 -0.15
CA MET A 1 45.16 -7.05 0.58
C MET A 1 44.36 -8.26 0.12
N SER A 2 43.89 -9.09 1.06
CA SER A 2 43.21 -10.37 0.75
C SER A 2 41.97 -10.15 -0.12
N PHE A 3 41.71 -11.06 -1.08
CA PHE A 3 40.54 -11.03 -1.99
C PHE A 3 39.20 -10.81 -1.27
N ARG A 4 39.07 -11.26 -0.01
CA ARG A 4 37.91 -11.03 0.86
C ARG A 4 37.69 -9.55 1.21
N ASN A 5 38.76 -8.77 1.42
CA ASN A 5 38.65 -7.35 1.79
C ASN A 5 38.11 -6.49 0.64
N THR A 6 38.45 -6.81 -0.61
CA THR A 6 37.97 -6.06 -1.79
C THR A 6 36.48 -6.34 -2.05
N GLN A 7 36.04 -7.59 -1.85
CA GLN A 7 34.63 -7.95 -1.95
C GLN A 7 33.79 -7.31 -0.85
N GLU A 8 34.27 -7.32 0.39
CA GLU A 8 33.60 -6.64 1.51
C GLU A 8 33.49 -5.13 1.27
N LEU A 9 34.55 -4.51 0.75
CA LEU A 9 34.56 -3.09 0.39
C LEU A 9 33.55 -2.78 -0.72
N ALA A 10 33.48 -3.61 -1.77
CA ALA A 10 32.53 -3.45 -2.87
C ALA A 10 31.08 -3.57 -2.38
N VAL A 11 30.76 -4.61 -1.60
CA VAL A 11 29.42 -4.78 -1.01
C VAL A 11 29.06 -3.59 -0.12
N ARG A 12 29.98 -3.13 0.72
CA ARG A 12 29.75 -1.99 1.61
C ARG A 12 29.47 -0.70 0.84
N TYR A 13 30.18 -0.45 -0.27
CA TYR A 13 29.92 0.72 -1.12
C TYR A 13 28.60 0.60 -1.88
N THR A 14 28.29 -0.55 -2.45
CA THR A 14 27.01 -0.77 -3.16
C THR A 14 25.82 -0.57 -2.22
N LEU A 15 25.87 -1.15 -1.02
CA LEU A 15 24.83 -0.96 -0.01
C LEU A 15 24.71 0.51 0.44
N ARG A 16 25.84 1.21 0.63
CA ARG A 16 25.83 2.64 0.97
C ARG A 16 25.21 3.49 -0.14
N ILE A 17 25.58 3.25 -1.40
CA ILE A 17 25.03 3.99 -2.53
C ILE A 17 23.54 3.70 -2.67
N ALA A 18 23.13 2.43 -2.56
CA ALA A 18 21.72 2.05 -2.63
C ALA A 18 20.89 2.69 -1.51
N ALA A 19 21.39 2.67 -0.26
CA ALA A 19 20.73 3.32 0.86
C ALA A 19 20.63 4.84 0.69
N SER A 20 21.74 5.50 0.30
CA SER A 20 21.76 6.94 0.03
C SER A 20 20.84 7.32 -1.13
N ALA A 21 20.79 6.52 -2.19
CA ALA A 21 19.91 6.73 -3.33
C ALA A 21 18.43 6.58 -2.91
N SER A 22 18.10 5.57 -2.11
CA SER A 22 16.74 5.40 -1.58
C SER A 22 16.30 6.61 -0.76
N ILE A 23 17.16 7.11 0.14
CA ILE A 23 16.87 8.30 0.96
C ILE A 23 16.69 9.52 0.05
N LEU A 24 17.60 9.71 -0.92
CA LEU A 24 17.53 10.82 -1.86
C LEU A 24 16.23 10.79 -2.67
N ILE A 25 15.83 9.63 -3.19
CA ILE A 25 14.59 9.47 -3.96
C ILE A 25 13.37 9.82 -3.10
N VAL A 26 13.29 9.28 -1.88
CA VAL A 26 12.18 9.60 -0.96
C VAL A 26 12.13 11.10 -0.65
N PHE A 27 13.30 11.73 -0.44
CA PHE A 27 13.39 13.16 -0.24
C PHE A 27 12.93 13.96 -1.46
N LEU A 28 13.30 13.54 -2.67
CA LEU A 28 12.84 14.17 -3.92
C LEU A 28 11.33 14.01 -4.12
N ILE A 29 10.76 12.85 -3.82
CA ILE A 29 9.31 12.62 -3.84
C ILE A 29 8.63 13.57 -2.86
N PHE A 30 9.16 13.71 -1.64
CA PHE A 30 8.63 14.64 -0.65
C PHE A 30 8.64 16.09 -1.15
N LEU A 31 9.77 16.55 -1.70
CA LEU A 31 9.87 17.91 -2.26
C LEU A 31 8.91 18.12 -3.44
N PHE A 32 8.77 17.13 -4.31
CA PHE A 32 7.83 17.16 -5.43
C PHE A 32 6.39 17.30 -4.93
N LEU A 33 5.97 16.43 -4.00
CA LEU A 33 4.62 16.49 -3.42
C LEU A 33 4.37 17.81 -2.69
N PHE A 34 5.36 18.31 -1.95
CA PHE A 34 5.23 19.60 -1.24
C PHE A 34 5.06 20.77 -2.22
N LYS A 35 5.82 20.76 -3.32
CA LYS A 35 5.69 21.77 -4.39
C LYS A 35 4.33 21.71 -5.06
N GLU A 36 3.83 20.52 -5.39
CA GLU A 36 2.51 20.34 -6.03
C GLU A 36 1.35 20.63 -5.07
N ALA A 37 1.55 20.48 -3.76
CA ALA A 37 0.55 20.83 -2.75
C ALA A 37 0.49 22.34 -2.45
N LEU A 38 1.54 23.11 -2.77
CA LEU A 38 1.60 24.54 -2.45
C LEU A 38 0.48 25.39 -3.09
N PRO A 39 0.12 25.20 -4.38
CA PRO A 39 -1.00 25.90 -5.02
C PRO A 39 -2.32 25.68 -4.28
N PHE A 40 -2.57 24.46 -3.78
CA PHE A 40 -3.79 24.08 -3.07
C PHE A 40 -4.04 24.92 -1.81
N VAL A 41 -2.98 25.30 -1.11
CA VAL A 41 -3.06 26.13 0.11
C VAL A 41 -3.54 27.56 -0.19
N ARG A 42 -3.31 28.04 -1.42
CA ARG A 42 -3.72 29.38 -1.85
C ARG A 42 -5.11 29.34 -2.49
N GLU A 43 -5.31 28.42 -3.43
CA GLU A 43 -6.57 28.21 -4.15
C GLU A 43 -6.80 26.69 -4.26
N PRO A 44 -7.80 26.11 -3.60
CA PRO A 44 -8.97 26.72 -2.94
C PRO A 44 -8.80 27.06 -1.44
N GLY A 45 -7.66 26.73 -0.82
CA GLY A 45 -7.38 27.06 0.59
C GLY A 45 -7.64 25.93 1.58
N LEU A 46 -6.93 25.95 2.72
CA LEU A 46 -6.96 24.88 3.73
C LEU A 46 -8.34 24.62 4.35
N SER A 47 -9.21 25.63 4.40
CA SER A 47 -10.58 25.47 4.91
C SER A 47 -11.42 24.50 4.08
N HIS A 48 -11.12 24.33 2.79
CA HIS A 48 -11.82 23.37 1.93
C HIS A 48 -11.56 21.91 2.32
N LEU A 49 -10.52 21.62 3.10
CA LEU A 49 -10.29 20.28 3.65
C LEU A 49 -11.34 19.88 4.68
N LEU A 50 -11.97 20.85 5.35
CA LEU A 50 -13.04 20.61 6.33
C LEU A 50 -14.41 20.35 5.68
N ASN A 51 -14.50 20.42 4.34
CA ASN A 51 -15.74 20.11 3.64
C ASN A 51 -16.15 18.64 3.84
N GLY A 52 -17.45 18.38 3.82
CA GLY A 52 -18.00 17.02 3.98
C GLY A 52 -18.01 16.17 2.71
N ARG A 53 -17.56 16.69 1.56
CA ARG A 53 -17.64 16.02 0.26
C ARG A 53 -16.27 15.93 -0.41
N TRP A 54 -15.97 14.77 -0.98
CA TRP A 54 -14.80 14.56 -1.84
C TRP A 54 -15.26 14.46 -3.30
N ASN A 55 -15.01 15.51 -4.08
CA ASN A 55 -15.33 15.55 -5.50
C ASN A 55 -14.39 16.51 -6.26
N PRO A 56 -13.12 16.13 -6.47
CA PRO A 56 -12.12 16.97 -7.11
C PRO A 56 -12.32 17.10 -8.63
N THR A 57 -13.12 16.23 -9.26
CA THR A 57 -13.33 16.16 -10.72
C THR A 57 -14.61 16.85 -11.19
N SER A 58 -15.40 17.41 -10.28
CA SER A 58 -16.64 18.11 -10.58
C SER A 58 -16.41 19.35 -11.44
N LEU A 59 -17.18 19.50 -12.52
CA LEU A 59 -17.13 20.68 -13.38
C LEU A 59 -17.88 21.89 -12.81
N LYS A 60 -18.69 21.70 -11.74
CA LYS A 60 -19.54 22.74 -11.14
C LYS A 60 -19.17 23.08 -9.69
N GLU A 61 -18.85 22.06 -8.90
CA GLU A 61 -18.59 22.19 -7.46
C GLU A 61 -17.40 21.31 -7.08
N VAL A 62 -16.19 21.86 -7.19
CA VAL A 62 -14.96 21.16 -6.80
C VAL A 62 -14.87 21.12 -5.27
N SER A 63 -14.71 19.93 -4.68
CA SER A 63 -14.61 19.78 -3.23
C SER A 63 -13.51 18.80 -2.80
N TYR A 64 -12.77 19.17 -1.76
CA TYR A 64 -11.59 18.45 -1.27
C TYR A 64 -11.73 18.02 0.20
N GLY A 65 -12.92 17.59 0.59
CA GLY A 65 -13.20 17.17 1.96
C GLY A 65 -12.36 15.98 2.42
N ILE A 66 -11.67 16.10 3.55
CA ILE A 66 -10.86 15.01 4.12
C ILE A 66 -11.71 13.97 4.86
N PHE A 67 -12.87 14.37 5.37
CA PHE A 67 -13.73 13.50 6.18
C PHE A 67 -14.14 12.21 5.45
N PRO A 68 -14.63 12.24 4.19
CA PRO A 68 -14.95 11.01 3.45
C PRO A 68 -13.74 10.12 3.22
N LEU A 69 -12.54 10.68 3.03
CA LEU A 69 -11.31 9.91 2.82
C LEU A 69 -10.93 9.15 4.09
N VAL A 70 -10.94 9.84 5.24
CA VAL A 70 -10.57 9.23 6.52
C VAL A 70 -11.62 8.22 6.96
N THR A 71 -12.90 8.60 6.95
CA THR A 71 -13.99 7.71 7.36
C THR A 71 -14.14 6.51 6.44
N GLY A 72 -14.02 6.70 5.12
CA GLY A 72 -14.01 5.61 4.14
C GLY A 72 -12.86 4.65 4.38
N SER A 73 -11.64 5.16 4.60
CA SER A 73 -10.46 4.33 4.89
C SER A 73 -10.63 3.53 6.17
N LEU A 74 -11.13 4.17 7.25
CA LEU A 74 -11.38 3.50 8.53
C LEU A 74 -12.47 2.43 8.40
N LEU A 75 -13.61 2.75 7.77
CA LEU A 75 -14.72 1.81 7.59
C LEU A 75 -14.29 0.60 6.77
N VAL A 76 -13.64 0.81 5.63
CA VAL A 76 -13.15 -0.28 4.77
C VAL A 76 -12.12 -1.13 5.51
N THR A 77 -11.15 -0.51 6.18
CA THR A 77 -10.13 -1.24 6.94
C THR A 77 -10.77 -2.07 8.05
N THR A 78 -11.63 -1.47 8.87
CA THR A 78 -12.29 -2.17 9.98
C THR A 78 -13.12 -3.33 9.49
N LEU A 79 -13.96 -3.14 8.46
CA LEU A 79 -14.79 -4.22 7.92
C LEU A 79 -13.93 -5.31 7.25
N ALA A 80 -12.94 -4.94 6.46
CA ALA A 80 -12.03 -5.88 5.81
C ALA A 80 -11.28 -6.72 6.84
N THR A 81 -10.73 -6.09 7.89
CA THR A 81 -10.02 -6.80 8.96
C THR A 81 -10.95 -7.68 9.79
N LEU A 82 -12.13 -7.18 10.15
CA LEU A 82 -13.13 -7.94 10.92
C LEU A 82 -13.54 -9.23 10.22
N LEU A 83 -13.64 -9.21 8.89
CA LEU A 83 -13.94 -10.38 8.08
C LEU A 83 -12.68 -11.22 7.83
N SER A 84 -11.58 -10.59 7.40
CA SER A 84 -10.38 -11.32 6.99
C SER A 84 -9.67 -12.06 8.12
N ILE A 85 -9.68 -11.53 9.36
CA ILE A 85 -9.03 -12.19 10.50
C ILE A 85 -9.65 -13.55 10.81
N PRO A 86 -10.96 -13.68 11.10
CA PRO A 86 -11.53 -14.98 11.46
C PRO A 86 -11.34 -16.01 10.35
N PHE A 87 -11.61 -15.65 9.09
CA PHE A 87 -11.42 -16.58 7.97
C PHE A 87 -9.95 -16.93 7.74
N GLY A 88 -9.05 -15.95 7.82
CA GLY A 88 -7.61 -16.16 7.65
C GLY A 88 -7.02 -17.05 8.75
N VAL A 89 -7.40 -16.81 10.00
CA VAL A 89 -6.95 -17.61 11.15
C VAL A 89 -7.54 -19.01 11.11
N CYS A 90 -8.84 -19.18 10.82
CA CYS A 90 -9.45 -20.51 10.68
C CYS A 90 -8.78 -21.32 9.56
N GLY A 91 -8.51 -20.69 8.40
CA GLY A 91 -7.81 -21.33 7.30
C GLY A 91 -6.38 -21.72 7.67
N ALA A 92 -5.65 -20.83 8.36
CA ALA A 92 -4.29 -21.11 8.82
C ALA A 92 -4.25 -22.27 9.82
N VAL A 93 -5.15 -22.28 10.81
CA VAL A 93 -5.25 -23.37 11.80
C VAL A 93 -5.62 -24.69 11.13
N TYR A 94 -6.57 -24.69 10.18
CA TYR A 94 -6.91 -25.90 9.44
C TYR A 94 -5.70 -26.47 8.68
N ILE A 95 -4.97 -25.63 7.93
CA ILE A 95 -3.79 -26.09 7.16
C ILE A 95 -2.66 -26.56 8.09
N ALA A 96 -2.51 -25.95 9.26
CA ALA A 96 -1.44 -26.26 10.21
C ALA A 96 -1.70 -27.56 10.99
N GLU A 97 -2.94 -27.74 11.48
CA GLU A 97 -3.25 -28.76 12.49
C GLU A 97 -4.20 -29.87 12.00
N LEU A 98 -5.10 -29.58 11.05
CA LEU A 98 -6.14 -30.53 10.62
C LEU A 98 -5.91 -31.13 9.23
N ALA A 99 -5.25 -30.40 8.33
CA ALA A 99 -5.12 -30.79 6.93
C ALA A 99 -4.22 -32.02 6.75
N GLY A 100 -4.70 -32.99 5.96
CA GLY A 100 -3.92 -34.17 5.60
C GLY A 100 -2.75 -33.85 4.65
N PRO A 101 -1.82 -34.79 4.40
CA PRO A 101 -0.65 -34.56 3.56
C PRO A 101 -0.99 -34.03 2.16
N ARG A 102 -1.99 -34.64 1.50
CA ARG A 102 -2.43 -34.24 0.14
C ARG A 102 -3.09 -32.86 0.11
N GLU A 103 -3.90 -32.55 1.11
CA GLU A 103 -4.58 -31.24 1.20
C GLU A 103 -3.55 -30.14 1.42
N ARG A 104 -2.57 -30.38 2.29
CA ARG A 104 -1.49 -29.43 2.57
C ARG A 104 -0.61 -29.15 1.35
N GLU A 105 -0.32 -30.18 0.54
CA GLU A 105 0.43 -30.05 -0.72
C GLU A 105 -0.27 -29.16 -1.76
N VAL A 106 -1.60 -29.00 -1.69
CA VAL A 106 -2.37 -28.14 -2.60
C VAL A 106 -2.66 -26.77 -1.98
N LEU A 107 -3.18 -26.75 -0.75
CA LEU A 107 -3.65 -25.53 -0.10
C LEU A 107 -2.51 -24.58 0.23
N LYS A 108 -1.36 -25.12 0.69
CA LYS A 108 -0.25 -24.26 1.11
C LYS A 108 0.37 -23.49 -0.06
N PRO A 109 0.73 -24.12 -1.20
CA PRO A 109 1.20 -23.37 -2.37
C PRO A 109 0.16 -22.40 -2.92
N PHE A 110 -1.14 -22.74 -2.86
CA PHE A 110 -2.19 -21.84 -3.34
C PHE A 110 -2.27 -20.55 -2.52
N VAL A 111 -2.22 -20.65 -1.18
CA VAL A 111 -2.20 -19.49 -0.29
C VAL A 111 -0.94 -18.65 -0.51
N GLU A 112 0.22 -19.30 -0.66
CA GLU A 112 1.50 -18.61 -0.95
C GLU A 112 1.45 -17.89 -2.30
N LEU A 113 0.85 -18.49 -3.33
CA LEU A 113 0.67 -17.89 -4.64
C LEU A 113 -0.24 -16.66 -4.58
N VAL A 114 -1.39 -16.75 -3.90
CA VAL A 114 -2.33 -15.63 -3.76
C VAL A 114 -1.68 -14.49 -2.96
N ALA A 115 -0.91 -14.81 -1.92
CA ALA A 115 -0.16 -13.82 -1.14
C ALA A 115 0.96 -13.13 -1.94
N ALA A 116 1.48 -13.79 -2.98
CA ALA A 116 2.50 -13.22 -3.87
C ALA A 116 1.92 -12.28 -4.94
N ILE A 117 0.59 -12.22 -5.11
CA ILE A 117 -0.03 -11.31 -6.07
C ILE A 117 0.20 -9.86 -5.61
N PRO A 118 0.71 -8.96 -6.47
CA PRO A 118 0.89 -7.57 -6.10
C PRO A 118 -0.45 -6.92 -5.71
N SER A 119 -0.47 -6.22 -4.57
CA SER A 119 -1.68 -5.57 -4.06
C SER A 119 -2.29 -4.57 -5.06
N VAL A 120 -1.45 -3.89 -5.86
CA VAL A 120 -1.89 -2.96 -6.91
C VAL A 120 -2.73 -3.65 -7.98
N VAL A 121 -2.41 -4.89 -8.34
CA VAL A 121 -3.17 -5.65 -9.35
C VAL A 121 -4.57 -5.98 -8.83
N LEU A 122 -4.66 -6.44 -7.57
CA LEU A 122 -5.94 -6.73 -6.93
C LEU A 122 -6.80 -5.47 -6.74
N GLY A 123 -6.18 -4.36 -6.34
CA GLY A 123 -6.86 -3.07 -6.20
C GLY A 123 -7.38 -2.53 -7.53
N PHE A 124 -6.58 -2.63 -8.60
CA PHE A 124 -6.99 -2.21 -9.94
C PHE A 124 -8.11 -3.07 -10.52
N PHE A 125 -8.04 -4.39 -10.32
CA PHE A 125 -9.13 -5.30 -10.71
C PHE A 125 -10.43 -4.96 -9.97
N GLY A 126 -10.37 -4.71 -8.66
CA GLY A 126 -11.52 -4.26 -7.88
C GLY A 126 -12.11 -2.95 -8.41
N LEU A 127 -11.27 -1.99 -8.80
CA LEU A 127 -11.72 -0.74 -9.41
C LEU A 127 -12.46 -1.02 -10.73
N ILE A 128 -11.88 -1.79 -11.65
CA ILE A 128 -12.51 -2.03 -12.96
C ILE A 128 -13.81 -2.82 -12.87
N VAL A 129 -13.89 -3.81 -11.98
CA VAL A 129 -15.02 -4.74 -11.94
C VAL A 129 -16.15 -4.25 -11.02
N VAL A 130 -15.80 -3.58 -9.93
CA VAL A 130 -16.76 -3.20 -8.88
C VAL A 130 -17.11 -1.72 -8.92
N ALA A 131 -16.22 -0.83 -9.38
CA ALA A 131 -16.57 0.57 -9.54
C ALA A 131 -17.51 0.73 -10.76
N PRO A 132 -18.70 1.33 -10.58
CA PRO A 132 -19.62 1.61 -11.68
C PRO A 132 -19.10 2.68 -12.65
#